data_AF-A0A523MRG0-F1
#
_entry.id   AF-A0A523MRG0-F1
#
_cell.length_a   1.000
_cell.length_b   1.000
_cell.length_c   1.000
_cell.angle_alpha   90.00
_cell.angle_beta   90.00
_cell.angle_gamma   90.00
#
_symmetry.space_group_name_H-M   'P 1'
#
loop_
_entity.id
_entity.type
_entity.pdbx_description
1 polymer ?
#
loop_
_entity_poly.entity_id
_entity_poly.type
_entity_poly.pdbx_seq_one_letter_code
_entity_poly.pdbx_strand_id
1 'polypeptide(L)'
;MQITLANLANDLEGLMAGKITGDKLRAKYPAEAMGERGPIIWQALERFIGDGSRRAEDASYAHMQLSQMRTLIHLLGNDGTTEAFAEVTFQDNS
;
A
#
# COMPACT_ATOMS: atom_id res chain seq x y z
N MET A 1 -14.48 14.82 5.93
CA MET A 1 -13.19 14.84 5.21
C MET A 1 -13.34 13.92 4.02
N GLN A 2 -13.16 14.42 2.80
CA GLN A 2 -13.25 13.57 1.62
C GLN A 2 -11.96 12.77 1.50
N ILE A 3 -12.06 11.44 1.49
CA ILE A 3 -10.91 10.57 1.24
C ILE A 3 -10.57 10.69 -0.24
N THR A 4 -9.31 10.97 -0.54
CA THR A 4 -8.79 11.00 -1.93
C THR A 4 -7.64 10.02 -2.03
N LEU A 5 -7.46 9.42 -3.22
CA LEU A 5 -6.35 8.51 -3.49
C LEU A 5 -4.99 9.21 -3.33
N ALA A 6 -4.92 10.51 -3.66
CA ALA A 6 -3.72 11.32 -3.43
C ALA A 6 -3.36 11.47 -1.94
N ASN A 7 -4.36 11.62 -1.06
CA ASN A 7 -4.09 11.68 0.39
C ASN A 7 -3.59 10.33 0.92
N LEU A 8 -4.13 9.22 0.41
CA LEU A 8 -3.63 7.89 0.72
C LEU A 8 -2.18 7.71 0.25
N ALA A 9 -1.85 8.14 -0.97
CA ALA A 9 -0.49 8.07 -1.51
C ALA A 9 0.53 8.75 -0.59
N ASN A 10 0.24 9.97 -0.13
CA ASN A 10 1.09 10.71 0.80
C ASN A 10 1.26 9.99 2.14
N ASP A 11 0.20 9.41 2.69
CA ASP A 11 0.30 8.68 3.95
C ASP A 11 1.01 7.32 3.80
N LEU A 12 0.97 6.70 2.62
CA LEU A 12 1.79 5.51 2.32
C LEU A 12 3.28 5.85 2.25
N GLU A 13 3.67 7.03 1.75
CA GLU A 13 5.04 7.53 1.92
C GLU A 13 5.38 7.72 3.40
N GLY A 14 4.44 8.22 4.20
CA GLY A 14 4.55 8.28 5.65
C GLY A 14 4.75 6.90 6.28
N LEU A 15 4.05 5.87 5.82
CA LEU A 15 4.16 4.49 6.30
C LEU A 15 5.56 3.94 6.00
N MET A 16 6.06 4.12 4.78
CA MET A 16 7.42 3.72 4.40
C MET A 16 8.49 4.42 5.24
N ALA A 17 8.26 5.69 5.59
CA ALA A 17 9.16 6.48 6.43
C ALA A 17 9.00 6.20 7.94
N GLY A 18 8.10 5.31 8.34
CA GLY A 18 7.82 5.02 9.76
C GLY A 18 7.10 6.13 10.52
N LYS A 19 6.51 7.11 9.81
CA LYS A 19 5.80 8.26 10.39
C LYS A 19 4.35 7.97 10.77
N ILE A 20 3.76 6.94 10.17
CA ILE A 20 2.41 6.44 10.47
C ILE A 20 2.45 4.91 10.52
N THR A 21 1.61 4.31 11.37
CA THR A 21 1.48 2.85 11.48
C THR A 21 0.38 2.33 10.56
N GLY A 22 0.42 1.03 10.23
CA GLY A 22 -0.63 0.37 9.45
C GLY A 22 -2.03 0.54 10.04
N ASP A 23 -2.18 0.42 11.37
CA ASP A 23 -3.47 0.59 12.05
C ASP A 23 -4.03 2.01 11.91
N LYS A 24 -3.17 3.03 12.05
CA LYS A 24 -3.57 4.43 11.87
C LYS A 24 -3.98 4.70 10.42
N LEU A 25 -3.26 4.11 9.46
CA LEU A 25 -3.62 4.17 8.05
C LEU A 25 -5.00 3.52 7.81
N ARG A 26 -5.26 2.35 8.39
CA ARG A 26 -6.53 1.61 8.26
C ARG A 26 -7.72 2.35 8.82
N ALA A 27 -7.56 2.96 9.99
CA ALA A 27 -8.60 3.78 10.59
C ALA A 27 -8.93 5.03 9.75
N LYS A 28 -7.92 5.62 9.08
CA LYS A 28 -8.09 6.82 8.25
C LYS A 28 -8.68 6.52 6.88
N TYR A 29 -8.38 5.35 6.32
CA TYR A 29 -8.77 4.94 4.97
C TYR A 29 -9.48 3.58 4.97
N PRO A 30 -10.68 3.45 5.55
CA PRO A 30 -11.43 2.20 5.48
C PRO A 30 -11.72 1.81 4.03
N ALA A 31 -11.65 0.50 3.72
CA ALA A 31 -11.81 -0.03 2.36
C ALA A 31 -13.13 0.44 1.72
N GLU A 32 -14.20 0.42 2.49
CA GLU A 32 -15.56 0.79 2.08
C GLU A 32 -15.65 2.24 1.61
N ALA A 33 -14.82 3.12 2.18
CA ALA A 33 -14.82 4.54 1.83
C ALA A 33 -14.00 4.87 0.58
N MET A 34 -13.29 3.88 0.01
CA MET A 34 -12.50 4.00 -1.22
C MET A 34 -13.17 3.35 -2.44
N GLY A 35 -14.43 2.95 -2.31
CA GLY A 35 -15.20 2.31 -3.38
C GLY A 35 -14.62 0.96 -3.80
N GLU A 36 -14.82 0.61 -5.06
CA GLU A 36 -14.47 -0.72 -5.62
C GLU A 36 -12.98 -1.05 -5.53
N ARG A 37 -12.11 -0.03 -5.53
CA ARG A 37 -10.64 -0.20 -5.46
C ARG A 37 -10.16 -0.46 -4.03
N GLY A 38 -10.95 -0.08 -3.02
CA GLY A 38 -10.55 -0.16 -1.62
C GLY A 38 -10.12 -1.55 -1.17
N PRO A 39 -10.92 -2.61 -1.43
CA PRO A 39 -10.54 -3.98 -1.10
C PRO A 39 -9.23 -4.43 -1.76
N ILE A 40 -9.01 -4.08 -3.02
CA ILE A 40 -7.81 -4.46 -3.79
C ILE A 40 -6.56 -3.78 -3.20
N ILE A 41 -6.66 -2.48 -2.94
CA ILE A 41 -5.58 -1.71 -2.30
C ILE A 41 -5.26 -2.28 -0.92
N TRP A 42 -6.27 -2.61 -0.11
CA TRP A 42 -6.05 -3.14 1.24
C TRP A 42 -5.46 -4.53 1.27
N GLN A 43 -5.88 -5.42 0.36
CA GLN A 43 -5.28 -6.74 0.23
C GLN A 43 -3.76 -6.64 -0.03
N ALA A 44 -3.36 -5.68 -0.87
CA ALA A 44 -1.96 -5.41 -1.14
C ALA A 44 -1.24 -4.87 0.11
N LEU A 45 -1.84 -3.87 0.78
CA LEU A 45 -1.25 -3.22 1.95
C LEU A 45 -1.14 -4.12 3.19
N GLU A 46 -2.09 -5.04 3.41
CA GLU A 46 -2.07 -5.95 4.57
C GLU A 46 -0.79 -6.78 4.60
N ARG A 47 -0.32 -7.24 3.43
CA ARG A 47 0.92 -8.00 3.32
C ARG A 47 2.14 -7.13 3.62
N PHE A 48 2.18 -5.93 3.05
CA PHE A 48 3.24 -4.98 3.39
C PHE A 48 3.22 -4.63 4.89
N ILE A 49 2.08 -4.47 5.53
CA ILE A 49 2.04 -4.16 6.97
C ILE A 49 2.50 -5.37 7.80
N GLY A 50 2.06 -6.59 7.44
CA GLY A 50 2.35 -7.83 8.16
C GLY A 50 3.80 -8.30 8.04
N ASP A 51 4.43 -8.16 6.86
CA ASP A 51 5.75 -8.73 6.58
C ASP A 51 6.93 -7.85 7.06
N GLY A 52 6.71 -7.04 8.10
CA GLY A 52 7.70 -6.09 8.64
C GLY A 52 8.98 -6.74 9.17
N SER A 53 8.86 -7.84 9.91
CA SER A 53 10.02 -8.62 10.40
C SER A 53 10.79 -9.24 9.25
N ARG A 54 10.08 -9.85 8.29
CA ARG A 54 10.69 -10.45 7.10
C ARG A 54 11.45 -9.44 6.26
N ARG A 55 10.90 -8.23 6.05
CA ARG A 55 11.61 -7.14 5.37
C ARG A 55 12.85 -6.68 6.13
N ALA A 56 12.91 -6.81 7.45
CA ALA A 56 14.10 -6.48 8.21
C ALA A 56 15.20 -7.56 8.06
N GLU A 57 14.81 -8.80 7.78
CA GLU A 57 15.70 -9.96 7.72
C GLU A 57 16.19 -10.28 6.29
N ASP A 58 15.40 -9.95 5.26
CA ASP A 58 15.71 -10.24 3.85
C ASP A 58 15.70 -8.94 3.01
N ALA A 59 16.89 -8.52 2.60
CA ALA A 59 17.10 -7.31 1.81
C ALA A 59 16.49 -7.39 0.39
N SER A 60 16.52 -8.56 -0.24
CA SER A 60 15.94 -8.76 -1.58
C SER A 60 14.42 -8.64 -1.51
N TYR A 61 13.83 -9.28 -0.50
CA TYR A 61 12.42 -9.21 -0.22
C TYR A 61 11.98 -7.78 0.15
N ALA A 62 12.76 -7.08 0.98
CA ALA A 62 12.53 -5.67 1.30
C ALA A 62 12.55 -4.78 0.06
N HIS A 63 13.55 -4.96 -0.82
CA HIS A 63 13.65 -4.18 -2.05
C HIS A 63 12.44 -4.39 -2.97
N MET A 64 12.02 -5.65 -3.16
CA MET A 64 10.82 -5.99 -3.93
C MET A 64 9.57 -5.34 -3.34
N GLN A 65 9.33 -5.49 -2.04
CA GLN A 65 8.18 -4.90 -1.34
C GLN A 65 8.17 -3.36 -1.46
N LEU A 66 9.32 -2.70 -1.28
CA LEU A 66 9.42 -1.25 -1.41
C LEU A 66 9.20 -0.77 -2.85
N SER A 67 9.63 -1.55 -3.85
CA SER A 67 9.36 -1.27 -5.26
C SER A 67 7.86 -1.33 -5.56
N GLN A 68 7.19 -2.40 -5.13
CA GLN A 68 5.74 -2.55 -5.27
C GLN A 68 4.96 -1.43 -4.57
N MET A 69 5.41 -1.00 -3.38
CA MET A 69 4.81 0.14 -2.68
C MET A 69 4.94 1.45 -3.48
N ARG A 70 6.08 1.70 -4.12
CA ARG A 70 6.26 2.87 -4.99
C ARG A 70 5.35 2.82 -6.21
N THR A 71 5.15 1.64 -6.81
CA THR A 71 4.18 1.45 -7.90
C THR A 71 2.76 1.78 -7.44
N LEU A 72 2.34 1.26 -6.28
CA LEU A 72 1.02 1.57 -5.70
C LEU A 72 0.83 3.08 -5.47
N ILE A 73 1.81 3.74 -4.86
CA ILE A 73 1.79 5.20 -4.62
C ILE A 73 1.66 5.97 -5.93
N HIS A 74 2.40 5.56 -6.97
CA HIS A 74 2.31 6.17 -8.29
C HIS A 74 0.92 6.02 -8.91
N LEU A 75 0.32 4.84 -8.84
CA LEU A 75 -1.04 4.60 -9.34
C LEU A 75 -2.09 5.41 -8.56
N LEU A 76 -1.96 5.50 -7.24
CA LEU A 76 -2.84 6.32 -6.40
C LEU A 76 -2.75 7.82 -6.74
N GLY A 77 -1.54 8.31 -7.01
CA GLY A 77 -1.31 9.71 -7.39
C GLY A 77 -1.81 10.08 -8.78
N ASN A 78 -1.94 9.09 -9.68
CA ASN A 78 -2.36 9.28 -11.07
C ASN A 78 -3.75 8.71 -11.39
N ASP A 79 -4.54 8.37 -10.36
CA ASP A 79 -5.88 7.79 -10.52
C ASP A 79 -5.90 6.54 -11.40
N GLY A 80 -4.98 5.61 -11.13
CA GLY A 80 -4.82 4.36 -11.87
C GLY A 80 -6.11 3.51 -11.94
N THR A 81 -6.17 2.60 -12.91
CA THR A 81 -7.34 1.73 -13.07
C THR A 81 -7.34 0.60 -12.06
N THR A 82 -8.51 -0.03 -11.86
CA THR A 82 -8.68 -1.20 -10.99
C THR A 82 -7.76 -2.35 -11.41
N GLU A 83 -7.57 -2.56 -12.71
CA GLU A 83 -6.65 -3.55 -13.27
C GLU A 83 -5.20 -3.24 -12.89
N ALA A 84 -4.77 -1.99 -13.03
CA ALA A 84 -3.42 -1.58 -12.66
C ALA A 84 -3.16 -1.78 -11.14
N PHE A 85 -4.17 -1.54 -10.29
CA PHE A 85 -4.06 -1.85 -8.86
C PHE A 85 -3.97 -3.35 -8.58
N ALA A 86 -4.68 -4.19 -9.34
CA ALA A 86 -4.63 -5.64 -9.19
C ALA A 86 -3.26 -6.24 -9.60
N GLU A 87 -2.52 -5.57 -10.48
CA GLU A 87 -1.15 -5.95 -10.84
C GLU A 87 -0.14 -5.69 -9.72
N VAL A 88 -0.46 -4.78 -8.77
CA VAL A 88 0.40 -4.53 -7.60
C VAL A 88 0.27 -5.68 -6.61
N THR A 89 1.21 -6.60 -6.70
CA THR A 89 1.26 -7.78 -5.85
C THR A 89 2.47 -7.71 -4.93
N PHE A 90 2.22 -7.58 -3.63
CA PHE A 90 3.22 -7.75 -2.59
C PHE A 90 3.49 -9.23 -2.30
N GLN A 91 3.49 -10.07 -3.35
CA GLN A 91 3.71 -11.50 -3.22
C GLN A 91 5.19 -11.85 -3.23
N ASP A 92 5.46 -13.03 -2.72
CA ASP A 92 6.77 -13.66 -2.78
C ASP A 92 6.91 -14.32 -4.15
N ASN A 93 7.97 -14.05 -4.89
CA ASN A 93 8.29 -14.76 -6.14
C ASN A 93 8.97 -16.12 -5.87
N SER A 94 8.78 -16.68 -4.68
CA SER A 94 9.37 -17.95 -4.23
C SER A 94 8.61 -19.15 -4.78
#